data_AF-A0AAW1SEA6-F1
#
_entry.id   AF-A0AAW1SEA6-F1
#
_cell.length_a   1.000
_cell.length_b   1.000
_cell.length_c   1.000
_cell.angle_alpha   90.00
_cell.angle_beta   90.00
_cell.angle_gamma   90.00
#
_symmetry.space_group_name_H-M   'P 1'
#
loop_
_entity.id
_entity.type
_entity.pdbx_description
1 polymer ?
#
loop_
_entity_poly.entity_id
_entity_poly.type
_entity_poly.pdbx_seq_one_letter_code
_entity_poly.pdbx_strand_id
1 'polypeptide(L)'
;MLFTGQREEVLAALDAWPGGGDNFLVLFQAAGRPLCFRGLFALPVGSQNAVRVAGGGPERVDAGDTAAHFHFDSGSKTFLPMSTLIFSARTSGMALEGLS
;
A
#
# COMPACT_ATOMS: atom_id res chain seq x y z
N MET A 1 14.93 15.20 11.88
CA MET A 1 14.72 14.11 12.85
C MET A 1 13.22 14.01 13.08
N LEU A 2 12.54 12.95 12.60
CA LEU A 2 11.15 12.54 12.97
C LEU A 2 10.60 11.33 12.17
N PHE A 3 11.43 10.50 11.53
CA PHE A 3 10.93 9.34 10.75
C PHE A 3 11.01 7.99 11.50
N THR A 4 11.60 7.94 12.69
CA THR A 4 11.73 6.70 13.47
C THR A 4 10.38 6.22 13.99
N GLY A 5 9.52 7.13 14.49
CA GLY A 5 8.21 6.75 15.06
C GLY A 5 7.28 6.06 14.07
N GLN A 6 7.03 6.65 12.89
CA GLN A 6 6.10 6.07 11.91
C GLN A 6 6.63 4.74 11.33
N ARG A 7 7.94 4.63 11.12
CA ARG A 7 8.54 3.38 10.64
C ARG A 7 8.38 2.27 11.67
N GLU A 8 8.70 2.55 12.94
CA GLU A 8 8.59 1.58 14.03
C GLU A 8 7.14 1.16 14.27
N GLU A 9 6.18 2.10 14.19
CA GLU A 9 4.75 1.81 14.28
C GLU A 9 4.29 0.86 13.18
N VAL A 10 4.68 1.12 11.92
CA VAL A 10 4.31 0.27 10.78
C VAL A 10 4.93 -1.12 10.90
N LEU A 11 6.20 -1.22 11.33
CA LEU A 11 6.87 -2.50 11.55
C LEU A 11 6.21 -3.29 12.70
N ALA A 12 5.88 -2.63 13.80
CA ALA A 12 5.17 -3.27 14.92
C ALA A 12 3.77 -3.75 14.50
N ALA A 13 3.05 -2.99 13.68
CA ALA A 13 1.75 -3.38 13.16
C ALA A 13 1.83 -4.56 12.18
N LEU A 14 2.91 -4.66 11.39
CA LEU A 14 3.21 -5.82 10.55
C LEU A 14 3.45 -7.07 11.39
N ASP A 15 4.31 -6.97 12.41
CA ASP A 15 4.64 -8.10 13.29
C ASP A 15 3.43 -8.60 14.09
N ALA A 16 2.51 -7.69 14.44
CA ALA A 16 1.29 -8.00 15.18
C ALA A 16 0.11 -8.45 14.30
N TRP A 17 0.24 -8.42 12.96
CA TRP A 17 -0.89 -8.68 12.07
C TRP A 17 -1.40 -10.12 12.19
N PRO A 18 -2.63 -10.36 12.67
CA PRO A 18 -3.14 -11.70 12.92
C PRO A 18 -3.65 -12.40 11.65
N GLY A 19 -3.78 -11.67 10.54
CA GLY A 19 -4.60 -12.03 9.39
C GLY A 19 -3.97 -12.97 8.35
N GLY A 20 -2.78 -13.53 8.61
CA GLY A 20 -2.14 -14.52 7.71
C GLY A 20 -1.99 -14.08 6.25
N GLY A 21 -1.96 -12.76 5.99
CA GLY A 21 -1.88 -12.21 4.64
C GLY A 21 -0.44 -12.20 4.15
N ASP A 22 -0.18 -12.83 3.00
CA ASP A 22 1.16 -12.88 2.40
C ASP A 22 1.52 -11.59 1.64
N ASN A 23 0.53 -10.76 1.29
CA ASN A 23 0.71 -9.57 0.47
C ASN A 23 0.30 -8.30 1.20
N PHE A 24 1.22 -7.33 1.21
CA PHE A 24 0.99 -6.00 1.76
C PHE A 24 1.18 -4.94 0.68
N LEU A 25 0.34 -3.91 0.74
CA LEU A 25 0.33 -2.80 -0.19
C LEU A 25 0.62 -1.50 0.56
N VAL A 26 1.46 -0.67 -0.03
CA VAL A 26 1.67 0.70 0.43
C VAL A 26 0.65 1.62 -0.24
N LEU A 27 -0.11 2.38 0.56
CA LEU A 27 -0.90 3.49 0.07
C LEU A 27 -0.03 4.75 -0.05
N PHE A 28 -0.03 5.35 -1.24
CA PHE A 28 0.57 6.65 -1.48
C PHE A 28 -0.46 7.77 -1.47
N GLN A 29 -0.03 8.96 -1.07
CA GLN A 29 -0.87 10.17 -1.06
C GLN A 29 -1.41 10.53 -2.45
N ALA A 30 -0.59 10.37 -3.49
CA ALA A 30 -1.00 10.65 -4.87
C ALA A 30 -0.37 9.64 -5.83
N ALA A 31 -0.96 9.52 -7.02
CA ALA A 31 -0.41 8.71 -8.10
C ALA A 31 0.82 9.36 -8.76
N GLY A 32 1.01 10.67 -8.58
CA GLY A 32 2.14 11.43 -9.11
C GLY A 32 3.39 11.33 -8.23
N ARG A 33 4.56 11.63 -8.82
CA ARG A 33 5.80 11.76 -8.05
C ARG A 33 5.88 13.14 -7.37
N PRO A 34 6.46 13.25 -6.17
CA PRO A 34 7.02 12.15 -5.37
C PRO A 34 5.94 11.27 -4.73
N LEU A 35 6.21 9.96 -4.65
CA LEU A 35 5.33 9.02 -3.96
C LEU A 35 5.56 9.13 -2.45
N CYS A 36 4.57 9.65 -1.73
CA CYS A 36 4.62 9.84 -0.28
C CYS A 36 3.80 8.75 0.43
N PHE A 37 4.41 8.05 1.39
CA PHE A 37 3.72 7.05 2.22
C PHE A 37 2.53 7.67 2.95
N ARG A 38 1.38 7.01 2.92
CA ARG A 38 0.19 7.38 3.70
C ARG A 38 -0.25 6.26 4.62
N GLY A 39 -0.23 5.02 4.16
CA GLY A 39 -0.66 3.89 4.98
C GLY A 39 -0.15 2.55 4.46
N LEU A 40 -0.27 1.54 5.30
CA LEU A 40 0.01 0.14 5.00
C LEU A 40 -1.30 -0.64 5.01
N PHE A 41 -1.49 -1.49 4.01
CA PHE A 41 -2.68 -2.30 3.85
C PHE A 41 -2.30 -3.77 3.65
N ALA A 42 -3.09 -4.69 4.21
CA ALA A 42 -3.00 -6.12 3.95
C ALA A 42 -3.98 -6.47 2.82
N LEU A 43 -3.54 -7.32 1.90
CA LEU A 43 -4.37 -7.88 0.84
C LEU A 43 -4.61 -9.36 1.14
N PRO A 44 -5.81 -9.73 1.64
CA PRO A 44 -6.16 -11.14 1.84
C PRO A 44 -6.07 -11.93 0.54
N VAL A 45 -5.66 -13.19 0.62
CA VAL A 45 -5.49 -14.07 -0.56
C VAL A 45 -6.80 -14.16 -1.34
N GLY A 46 -6.73 -13.89 -2.65
CA GLY A 46 -7.89 -13.91 -3.55
C GLY A 46 -8.84 -12.73 -3.41
N SER A 47 -8.57 -11.79 -2.50
CA SER A 47 -9.36 -10.56 -2.34
C SER A 47 -8.97 -9.50 -3.38
N GLN A 48 -9.90 -8.61 -3.67
CA GLN A 48 -9.65 -7.34 -4.37
C GLN A 48 -9.86 -6.13 -3.44
N ASN A 49 -10.06 -6.40 -2.14
CA ASN A 49 -10.27 -5.44 -1.09
C ASN A 49 -9.09 -5.50 -0.11
N ALA A 50 -8.31 -4.42 -0.06
CA ALA A 50 -7.18 -4.25 0.83
C ALA A 50 -7.63 -3.58 2.14
N VAL A 51 -7.19 -4.10 3.28
CA VAL A 51 -7.60 -3.66 4.62
C VAL A 51 -6.45 -2.90 5.30
N ARG A 52 -6.74 -1.73 5.86
CA ARG A 52 -5.72 -0.90 6.52
C ARG A 52 -5.13 -1.60 7.74
N VAL A 53 -3.81 -1.68 7.78
CA VAL A 53 -3.02 -2.23 8.89
C VAL A 53 -2.49 -1.09 9.76
N ALA A 54 -1.92 -0.06 9.13
CA ALA A 54 -1.31 1.08 9.82
C ALA A 54 -1.35 2.36 8.98
N GLY A 55 -1.17 3.51 9.63
CA GLY A 55 -1.16 4.82 8.98
C GLY A 55 -2.55 5.35 8.60
N GLY A 56 -2.58 6.26 7.63
CA GLY A 56 -3.78 6.96 7.16
C GLY A 56 -4.40 6.40 5.88
N GLY A 57 -5.58 6.91 5.55
CA GLY A 57 -6.40 6.46 4.41
C GLY A 57 -7.71 5.81 4.87
N PRO A 58 -8.54 5.27 3.98
CA PRO A 58 -9.76 4.52 4.33
C PRO A 58 -9.46 3.23 5.10
N GLU A 59 -10.46 2.66 5.78
CA GLU A 59 -10.32 1.35 6.44
C GLU A 59 -10.14 0.21 5.42
N ARG A 60 -10.79 0.34 4.25
CA ARG A 60 -10.76 -0.61 3.15
C ARG A 60 -10.62 0.12 1.82
N VAL A 61 -9.93 -0.51 0.88
CA VAL A 61 -9.75 0.00 -0.47
C VAL A 61 -9.98 -1.13 -1.45
N ASP A 62 -10.92 -0.96 -2.36
CA ASP A 62 -11.10 -1.87 -3.48
C ASP A 62 -10.17 -1.50 -4.65
N ALA A 63 -9.68 -2.49 -5.38
CA ALA A 63 -8.78 -2.27 -6.51
C ALA A 63 -9.36 -1.29 -7.55
N GLY A 64 -10.68 -1.35 -7.76
CA GLY A 64 -11.41 -0.46 -8.67
C GLY A 64 -11.45 1.01 -8.24
N ASP A 65 -11.23 1.31 -6.96
CA ASP A 65 -11.22 2.67 -6.41
C ASP A 65 -9.82 3.31 -6.45
N THR A 66 -8.81 2.53 -6.88
CA THR A 66 -7.45 3.03 -6.98
C THR A 66 -7.22 3.71 -8.33
N ALA A 67 -6.60 4.88 -8.27
CA ALA A 67 -6.20 5.65 -9.45
C ALA A 67 -4.98 5.03 -10.14
N ALA A 68 -4.10 4.40 -9.35
CA ALA A 68 -2.86 3.80 -9.83
C ALA A 68 -2.42 2.63 -8.96
N HIS A 69 -1.81 1.66 -9.62
CA HIS A 69 -1.16 0.51 -9.00
C HIS A 69 0.34 0.58 -9.25
N PHE A 70 1.13 0.06 -8.30
CA PHE A 70 2.59 0.08 -8.39
C PHE A 70 3.18 -1.27 -8.04
N HIS A 71 4.28 -1.60 -8.73
CA HIS A 71 5.19 -2.68 -8.38
C HIS A 71 6.47 -2.08 -7.81
N PHE A 72 6.98 -2.63 -6.71
CA PHE A 72 8.30 -2.24 -6.21
C PHE A 72 9.38 -3.07 -6.90
N ASP A 73 10.20 -2.43 -7.73
CA ASP A 73 11.39 -3.06 -8.29
C ASP A 73 12.55 -2.97 -7.29
N SER A 74 12.96 -4.12 -6.76
CA SER A 74 14.03 -4.21 -5.76
C SER A 74 15.41 -3.87 -6.32
N GLY A 75 15.62 -4.06 -7.63
CA GLY A 75 16.87 -3.73 -8.31
C GLY A 75 17.14 -2.22 -8.32
N SER A 76 16.18 -1.46 -8.83
CA SER A 76 16.27 0.01 -8.87
C SER A 76 15.76 0.71 -7.60
N LYS A 77 15.19 -0.04 -6.65
CA LYS A 77 14.61 0.44 -5.38
C LYS A 77 13.56 1.53 -5.61
N THR A 78 12.72 1.35 -6.62
CA THR A 78 11.70 2.33 -7.01
C THR A 78 10.35 1.66 -7.23
N PHE A 79 9.29 2.43 -7.03
CA PHE A 79 7.96 2.02 -7.45
C PHE A 79 7.75 2.36 -8.93
N LEU A 80 7.32 1.37 -9.69
CA LEU A 80 7.00 1.45 -11.11
C LEU A 80 5.48 1.31 -11.29
N PRO A 81 4.84 2.15 -12.13
CA PRO A 81 3.41 2.04 -12.37
C PRO A 81 3.07 0.74 -13.08
N MET A 82 1.91 0.17 -12.74
CA MET A 82 1.36 -1.03 -13.35
C MET A 82 0.09 -0.67 -14.13
N SER A 83 -0.01 -1.16 -15.37
CA SER A 83 -1.27 -1.11 -16.12
C SER A 83 -2.14 -2.29 -15.70
N THR A 84 -2.94 -2.12 -14.65
CA THR A 84 -3.88 -3.12 -14.12
C THR A 84 -5.05 -2.44 -13.42
N LEU A 85 -6.20 -3.12 -13.39
CA LEU A 85 -7.41 -2.73 -12.65
C LEU A 85 -7.65 -3.62 -11.43
N ILE A 86 -6.80 -4.63 -11.22
CA ILE A 86 -6.91 -5.60 -10.13
C ILE A 86 -5.62 -5.69 -9.33
N PHE A 87 -5.76 -5.97 -8.04
CA PHE A 87 -4.65 -6.35 -7.18
C PHE A 87 -4.16 -7.76 -7.52
N SER A 88 -2.85 -7.93 -7.43
CA SER A 88 -2.15 -9.19 -7.66
C SER A 88 -0.98 -9.32 -6.68
N ALA A 89 -0.38 -10.50 -6.59
CA ALA A 89 0.82 -10.72 -5.79
C ALA A 89 2.03 -9.86 -6.22
N ARG A 90 1.98 -9.23 -7.41
CA ARG A 90 3.03 -8.29 -7.88
C ARG A 90 2.76 -6.84 -7.49
N THR A 91 1.53 -6.53 -7.06
CA THR A 91 1.16 -5.21 -6.59
C THR A 91 1.83 -4.98 -5.24
N SER A 92 2.61 -3.91 -5.14
CA SER A 92 3.32 -3.50 -3.91
C SER A 92 2.83 -2.16 -3.38
N GLY A 93 2.09 -1.40 -4.18
CA GLY A 93 1.49 -0.15 -3.75
C GLY A 93 0.32 0.30 -4.61
N MET A 94 -0.37 1.30 -4.10
CA MET A 94 -1.58 1.89 -4.69
C MET A 94 -1.67 3.38 -4.37
N ALA A 95 -2.45 4.12 -5.16
CA ALA A 95 -2.85 5.49 -4.86
C ALA A 95 -4.35 5.65 -5.16
N LEU A 96 -5.06 6.46 -4.37
CA LEU A 96 -6.46 6.82 -4.64
C LEU A 96 -6.52 8.18 -5.34
N GLU A 97 -7.62 8.45 -6.03
CA GLU A 97 -7.92 9.81 -6.49
C GLU A 97 -8.27 10.72 -5.29
N GLY A 98 -7.81 11.97 -5.33
CA GLY A 98 -8.27 13.01 -4.39
C GLY A 98 -7.78 12.90 -2.95
N LEU A 99 -6.80 12.04 -2.65
CA LEU A 99 -6.14 11.98 -1.34
C LEU A 99 -5.18 13.18 -1.16
N SER A 100 -5.72 14.38 -0.91
CA SER A 100 -4.93 15.54 -0.46
C SER A 100 -4.28 15.30 0.89
#